data_AF-A0A7W4VS91-F1
#
_entry.id   AF-A0A7W4VS91-F1
#
_cell.length_a   1.000
_cell.length_b   1.000
_cell.length_c   1.000
_cell.angle_alpha   90.00
_cell.angle_beta   90.00
_cell.angle_gamma   90.00
#
_symmetry.space_group_name_H-M   'P 1'
#
loop_
_entity.id
_entity.type
_entity.pdbx_description
1 polymer ?
#
loop_
_entity_poly.entity_id
_entity_poly.type
_entity_poly.pdbx_seq_one_letter_code
_entity_poly.pdbx_strand_id
1 'polypeptide(L)'
;MSDRTPRLDTPRELRRKPLVRRPSYNDDTFGVFAESFARYMGTARFLMWMTGVVVVWIVWNILAPRDLRFDDYPFIFLTLALSLQASYAAPLILLAQNRQEARDRVIAEQDRQAASRAREDMEFLAREVASLRMAVGEVATRDFLRSELRSLLTDLEERADERGQTHQGDDAAEDAPT
;
A
#
# COMPACT_ATOMS: atom_id res chain seq x y z
N MET A 1 23.39 -2.51 56.59
CA MET A 1 23.92 -3.72 55.90
C MET A 1 22.74 -4.30 55.15
N SER A 2 22.60 -3.95 53.86
CA SER A 2 21.36 -4.13 53.10
C SER A 2 21.16 -5.57 52.66
N ASP A 3 20.00 -6.12 53.01
CA ASP A 3 19.49 -7.40 52.53
C ASP A 3 19.20 -7.29 51.03
N ARG A 4 19.87 -8.10 50.22
CA ARG A 4 19.65 -8.18 48.77
C ARG A 4 18.74 -9.37 48.50
N THR A 5 17.45 -9.11 48.36
CA THR A 5 16.51 -10.10 47.82
C THR A 5 16.82 -10.35 46.33
N PRO A 6 16.94 -11.62 45.90
CA PRO A 6 17.09 -11.93 44.48
C PRO A 6 15.72 -11.82 43.81
N ARG A 7 15.56 -10.84 42.92
CA ARG A 7 14.41 -10.71 42.01
C ARG A 7 14.31 -11.96 41.12
N LEU A 8 13.30 -12.78 41.40
CA LEU A 8 12.88 -13.91 40.58
C LEU A 8 11.75 -13.45 39.65
N ASP A 9 12.10 -12.75 38.57
CA ASP A 9 11.16 -12.48 37.48
C ASP A 9 11.91 -12.45 36.16
N THR A 10 12.11 -13.62 35.59
CA THR A 10 12.32 -13.75 34.15
C THR A 10 11.61 -15.03 33.73
N PRO A 11 10.44 -14.95 33.06
CA PRO A 11 9.82 -16.15 32.52
C PRO A 11 10.79 -16.72 31.48
N ARG A 12 11.36 -17.87 31.84
CA ARG A 12 12.28 -18.63 31.01
C ARG A 12 11.45 -19.16 29.84
N GLU A 13 11.49 -18.47 28.69
CA GLU A 13 10.88 -18.96 27.47
C GLU A 13 11.53 -20.30 27.10
N LEU A 14 10.83 -21.38 27.44
CA LEU A 14 11.11 -22.73 26.99
C LEU A 14 10.97 -22.72 25.47
N ARG A 15 12.08 -22.43 24.79
CA ARG A 15 12.31 -22.57 23.36
C ARG A 15 12.02 -24.02 22.96
N ARG A 16 10.74 -24.34 22.74
CA ARG A 16 10.27 -25.61 22.19
C ARG A 16 10.90 -25.74 20.81
N LYS A 17 11.92 -26.57 20.69
CA LYS A 17 12.43 -27.03 19.40
C LYS A 17 11.24 -27.66 18.66
N PRO A 18 10.82 -27.18 17.48
CA PRO A 18 9.75 -27.82 16.74
C PRO A 18 10.23 -29.20 16.31
N LEU A 19 9.63 -30.24 16.90
CA LEU A 19 9.96 -31.66 16.67
C LEU A 19 9.53 -32.14 15.27
N VAL A 20 8.81 -31.31 14.51
CA VAL A 20 8.28 -31.64 13.20
C VAL A 20 9.01 -30.79 12.16
N ARG A 21 9.92 -31.43 11.44
CA ARG A 21 10.47 -30.91 10.18
C ARG A 21 9.32 -30.90 9.18
N ARG A 22 8.58 -29.79 9.09
CA ARG A 22 7.62 -29.59 8.00
C ARG A 22 8.41 -29.78 6.70
N PRO A 23 8.03 -30.70 5.81
CA PRO A 23 8.63 -30.75 4.49
C PRO A 23 8.35 -29.39 3.84
N SER A 24 9.40 -28.62 3.63
CA SER A 24 9.33 -27.40 2.83
C SER A 24 9.09 -27.86 1.40
N TYR A 25 7.82 -27.95 1.03
CA TYR A 25 7.44 -28.05 -0.36
C TYR A 25 8.09 -26.86 -1.07
N ASN A 26 8.72 -27.11 -2.21
CA ASN A 26 9.49 -26.10 -2.92
C ASN A 26 8.50 -25.16 -3.63
N ASP A 27 7.91 -24.24 -2.87
CA ASP A 27 6.83 -23.33 -3.29
C ASP A 27 7.22 -22.50 -4.52
N ASP A 28 8.53 -22.25 -4.71
CA ASP A 28 9.05 -21.49 -5.84
C ASP A 28 8.89 -22.22 -7.19
N THR A 29 9.22 -23.52 -7.26
CA THR A 29 9.13 -24.27 -8.54
C THR A 29 7.69 -24.55 -8.96
N PHE A 30 6.84 -24.90 -8.00
CA PHE A 30 5.40 -25.08 -8.26
C PHE A 30 4.72 -23.75 -8.54
N GLY A 31 5.24 -22.68 -7.95
CA GLY A 31 4.76 -21.34 -8.18
C GLY A 31 4.96 -20.83 -9.60
N VAL A 32 6.15 -21.03 -10.16
CA VAL A 32 6.44 -20.64 -11.56
C VAL A 32 5.61 -21.48 -12.54
N PHE A 33 5.42 -22.77 -12.25
CA PHE A 33 4.57 -23.65 -13.06
C PHE A 33 3.10 -23.21 -13.03
N ALA A 34 2.53 -22.97 -11.85
CA ALA A 34 1.14 -22.54 -11.69
C ALA A 34 0.87 -21.18 -12.37
N GLU A 35 1.82 -20.25 -12.30
CA GLU A 35 1.69 -18.94 -12.97
C GLU A 35 1.73 -19.07 -14.49
N SER A 36 2.60 -19.92 -15.02
CA SER A 36 2.66 -20.21 -16.46
C SER A 36 1.42 -20.95 -16.94
N PHE A 37 0.92 -21.90 -16.15
CA PHE A 37 -0.32 -22.63 -16.43
C PHE A 37 -1.55 -21.72 -16.41
N ALA A 38 -1.64 -20.80 -15.45
CA ALA A 38 -2.72 -19.81 -15.38
C ALA A 38 -2.73 -18.87 -16.60
N ARG A 39 -1.56 -18.38 -17.03
CA ARG A 39 -1.44 -17.59 -18.27
C ARG A 39 -1.85 -18.39 -19.51
N TYR A 40 -1.49 -19.67 -19.56
CA TYR A 40 -1.83 -20.56 -20.67
C TYR A 40 -3.34 -20.83 -20.76
N MET A 41 -3.97 -21.16 -19.64
CA MET A 41 -5.42 -21.42 -19.55
C MET A 41 -6.29 -20.18 -19.81
N GLY A 42 -5.79 -18.98 -19.46
CA GLY A 42 -6.51 -17.72 -19.68
C GLY A 42 -6.54 -17.23 -21.14
N THR A 43 -5.86 -17.93 -22.06
CA THR A 43 -5.76 -17.52 -23.47
C THR A 43 -6.76 -18.28 -24.34
N ALA A 44 -7.49 -17.59 -25.22
CA ALA A 44 -8.43 -18.20 -26.19
C ALA A 44 -7.81 -19.29 -27.10
N ARG A 45 -6.48 -19.25 -27.25
CA ARG A 45 -5.69 -20.24 -28.00
C ARG A 45 -5.78 -21.65 -27.40
N PHE A 46 -5.87 -21.78 -26.07
CA PHE A 46 -5.98 -23.10 -25.41
C PHE A 46 -7.28 -23.80 -25.81
N LEU A 47 -8.40 -23.08 -25.73
CA LEU A 47 -9.72 -23.60 -26.14
C LEU A 47 -9.71 -24.02 -27.60
N MET A 48 -9.16 -23.19 -28.49
CA MET A 48 -9.05 -23.51 -29.92
C MET A 48 -8.25 -24.81 -30.16
N TRP A 49 -7.12 -24.98 -29.48
CA TRP A 49 -6.32 -26.20 -29.60
C TRP A 49 -7.06 -27.43 -29.06
N MET A 50 -7.69 -27.33 -27.89
CA MET A 50 -8.46 -28.43 -27.31
C MET A 50 -9.64 -28.85 -28.20
N THR A 51 -10.39 -27.89 -28.75
CA THR A 51 -11.44 -28.16 -29.72
C THR A 51 -10.88 -28.82 -30.98
N GLY A 52 -9.73 -28.35 -31.48
CA GLY A 52 -9.04 -28.96 -32.61
C GLY A 52 -8.70 -30.44 -32.36
N VAL A 53 -8.15 -30.77 -31.20
CA VAL A 53 -7.84 -32.16 -30.82
C VAL A 53 -9.10 -33.03 -30.79
N VAL A 54 -10.20 -32.54 -30.19
CA VAL A 54 -11.48 -33.27 -30.15
C VAL A 54 -12.03 -33.48 -31.56
N VAL A 55 -12.02 -32.45 -32.41
CA VAL A 55 -12.47 -32.55 -33.80
C VAL A 55 -11.61 -33.55 -34.58
N VAL A 56 -10.29 -33.47 -34.47
CA VAL A 56 -9.37 -34.41 -35.14
C VAL A 56 -9.62 -35.84 -34.68
N TRP A 57 -9.85 -36.06 -33.38
CA TRP A 57 -10.17 -37.39 -32.84
C TRP A 57 -11.46 -37.96 -33.43
N ILE A 58 -12.52 -37.15 -33.47
CA ILE A 58 -13.82 -37.54 -34.04
C ILE A 58 -13.66 -37.83 -35.53
N VAL A 59 -13.04 -36.92 -36.28
CA VAL A 59 -12.81 -37.08 -37.73
C VAL A 59 -12.00 -38.34 -38.02
N TRP A 60 -10.92 -38.58 -37.27
CA TRP A 60 -10.11 -39.79 -37.41
C TRP A 60 -10.96 -41.05 -37.21
N ASN A 61 -11.73 -41.14 -36.13
CA ASN A 61 -12.50 -42.35 -35.84
C ASN A 61 -13.71 -42.55 -36.78
N ILE A 62 -14.25 -41.49 -37.39
CA ILE A 62 -15.32 -41.63 -38.39
C ILE A 62 -14.75 -42.04 -39.76
N LEU A 63 -13.69 -41.36 -40.23
CA LEU A 63 -13.15 -41.55 -41.59
C LEU A 63 -12.18 -42.73 -41.68
N ALA A 64 -11.58 -43.19 -40.58
CA ALA A 64 -10.68 -44.31 -40.60
C ALA A 64 -11.40 -45.61 -41.05
N PRO A 65 -10.71 -46.51 -41.78
CA PRO A 65 -11.18 -47.87 -42.02
C PRO A 65 -11.49 -48.58 -40.70
N ARG A 66 -12.49 -49.48 -40.69
CA ARG A 66 -12.97 -50.15 -39.46
C ARG A 66 -11.85 -50.82 -38.64
N ASP A 67 -10.81 -51.30 -39.30
CA ASP A 67 -9.67 -51.97 -38.67
C ASP A 67 -8.71 -51.02 -37.93
N LEU A 68 -8.82 -49.70 -38.17
CA LEU A 68 -7.97 -48.64 -37.58
C LEU A 68 -8.75 -47.68 -36.67
N ARG A 69 -10.04 -47.94 -36.45
CA ARG A 69 -10.86 -47.17 -35.52
C ARG A 69 -10.53 -47.59 -34.10
N PHE A 70 -10.06 -46.65 -33.31
CA PHE A 70 -9.76 -46.89 -31.91
C PHE A 70 -10.98 -46.65 -31.01
N ASP A 71 -11.92 -45.80 -31.45
CA ASP A 71 -13.04 -45.30 -30.64
C ASP A 71 -14.29 -45.09 -31.52
N ASP A 72 -15.05 -46.16 -31.76
CA ASP A 72 -16.33 -46.11 -32.49
C ASP A 72 -17.43 -45.37 -31.70
N TYR A 73 -18.44 -44.84 -32.40
CA TYR A 73 -19.60 -44.20 -31.77
C TYR A 73 -20.22 -45.15 -30.73
N PRO A 74 -20.33 -44.75 -29.44
CA PRO A 74 -20.48 -43.37 -28.92
C PRO A 74 -19.19 -42.67 -28.39
N PHE A 75 -17.99 -43.03 -28.83
CA PHE A 75 -16.71 -42.42 -28.40
C PHE A 75 -16.43 -42.56 -26.90
N ILE A 76 -16.40 -43.81 -26.41
CA ILE A 76 -16.20 -44.11 -24.99
C ILE A 76 -14.81 -43.69 -24.51
N PHE A 77 -13.76 -43.85 -25.32
CA PHE A 77 -12.40 -43.48 -24.94
C PHE A 77 -12.25 -41.98 -24.82
N LEU A 78 -12.79 -41.21 -25.77
CA LEU A 78 -12.83 -39.76 -25.69
C LEU A 78 -13.55 -39.30 -24.41
N THR A 79 -14.68 -39.92 -24.09
CA THR A 79 -15.46 -39.59 -22.90
C THR A 79 -14.69 -39.90 -21.61
N LEU A 80 -14.07 -41.06 -21.54
CA LEU A 80 -13.22 -41.45 -20.41
C LEU A 80 -12.03 -40.48 -20.24
N ALA A 81 -11.36 -40.11 -21.34
CA ALA A 81 -10.26 -39.16 -21.33
C ALA A 81 -10.70 -37.78 -20.82
N LEU A 82 -11.84 -37.25 -21.30
CA LEU A 82 -12.38 -35.96 -20.86
C LEU A 82 -12.81 -35.98 -19.39
N SER A 83 -13.42 -37.08 -18.92
CA SER A 83 -13.79 -37.21 -17.50
C SER A 83 -12.55 -37.27 -16.60
N LEU A 84 -11.50 -37.98 -17.01
CA LEU A 84 -10.23 -38.01 -16.29
C LEU A 84 -9.55 -36.64 -16.29
N GLN A 85 -9.57 -35.94 -17.43
CA GLN A 85 -9.04 -34.57 -17.55
C GLN A 85 -9.70 -33.63 -16.55
N ALA A 86 -11.03 -33.67 -16.44
CA ALA A 86 -11.77 -32.86 -15.46
C ALA A 86 -11.43 -33.23 -14.02
N SER A 87 -11.32 -34.53 -13.73
CA SER A 87 -10.99 -35.05 -12.39
C SER A 87 -9.61 -34.59 -11.90
N TYR A 88 -8.60 -34.61 -12.78
CA TYR A 88 -7.25 -34.15 -12.42
C TYR A 88 -7.09 -32.63 -12.45
N ALA A 89 -7.95 -31.91 -13.18
CA ALA A 89 -7.94 -30.45 -13.17
C ALA A 89 -8.35 -29.89 -11.80
N ALA A 90 -9.33 -30.48 -11.13
CA ALA A 90 -9.82 -30.01 -9.82
C ALA A 90 -8.72 -29.84 -8.74
N PRO A 91 -7.86 -30.83 -8.44
CA PRO A 91 -6.79 -30.67 -7.45
C PRO A 91 -5.72 -29.67 -7.89
N LEU A 92 -5.42 -29.57 -9.19
CA LEU A 92 -4.49 -28.57 -9.70
C LEU A 92 -5.04 -27.16 -9.54
N ILE A 93 -6.33 -26.96 -9.82
CA ILE A 93 -7.01 -25.68 -9.63
C ILE A 93 -7.02 -25.31 -8.15
N LEU A 94 -7.31 -26.25 -7.24
CA LEU A 94 -7.28 -26.01 -5.79
C LEU A 94 -5.88 -25.55 -5.31
N LEU A 95 -4.82 -26.16 -5.83
CA LEU A 95 -3.45 -25.74 -5.51
C LEU A 95 -3.13 -24.34 -6.04
N ALA A 96 -3.58 -24.04 -7.26
CA ALA A 96 -3.43 -22.69 -7.83
C ALA A 96 -4.22 -21.65 -7.02
N GLN A 97 -5.44 -21.98 -6.59
CA GLN A 97 -6.30 -21.14 -5.77
C GLN A 97 -5.69 -20.85 -4.40
N ASN A 98 -5.23 -21.89 -3.67
CA ASN A 98 -4.57 -21.72 -2.37
C ASN A 98 -3.39 -20.72 -2.43
N ARG A 99 -2.66 -20.71 -3.55
CA ARG A 99 -1.55 -19.78 -3.74
C ARG A 99 -1.99 -18.36 -4.09
N GLN A 100 -3.04 -18.20 -4.88
CA GLN A 100 -3.63 -16.88 -5.13
C GLN A 100 -4.16 -16.29 -3.82
N GLU A 101 -4.90 -17.07 -3.02
CA GLU A 101 -5.40 -16.63 -1.72
C GLU A 101 -4.28 -16.24 -0.74
N ALA A 102 -3.15 -16.94 -0.77
CA ALA A 102 -1.98 -16.57 0.03
C ALA A 102 -1.38 -15.21 -0.39
N ARG A 103 -1.27 -14.95 -1.70
CA ARG A 103 -0.82 -13.65 -2.24
C ARG A 103 -1.81 -12.55 -1.89
N ASP A 104 -3.10 -12.78 -2.10
CA ASP A 104 -4.18 -11.83 -1.82
C ASP A 104 -4.22 -11.47 -0.33
N ARG A 105 -3.97 -12.45 0.55
CA ARG A 105 -3.86 -12.20 2.00
C ARG A 105 -2.71 -11.26 2.34
N VAL A 106 -1.53 -11.45 1.75
CA VAL A 106 -0.37 -10.57 1.99
C VAL A 106 -0.66 -9.15 1.51
N ILE A 107 -1.23 -9.01 0.31
CA ILE A 107 -1.62 -7.70 -0.24
C ILE A 107 -2.63 -7.02 0.68
N ALA A 108 -3.66 -7.74 1.14
CA ALA A 108 -4.66 -7.19 2.05
C ALA A 108 -4.07 -6.78 3.40
N GLU A 109 -3.07 -7.49 3.92
CA GLU A 109 -2.41 -7.13 5.17
C GLU A 109 -1.52 -5.89 5.02
N GLN A 110 -0.80 -5.78 3.90
CA GLN A 110 -0.04 -4.56 3.57
C GLN A 110 -0.96 -3.35 3.39
N ASP A 111 -2.08 -3.51 2.71
CA ASP A 111 -3.08 -2.45 2.53
C ASP A 111 -3.64 -1.96 3.87
N ARG A 112 -3.96 -2.90 4.79
CA ARG A 112 -4.37 -2.53 6.15
C ARG A 112 -3.30 -1.72 6.90
N GLN A 113 -2.03 -2.11 6.80
CA GLN A 113 -0.92 -1.37 7.44
C GLN A 113 -0.70 -0.01 6.80
N ALA A 114 -0.84 0.10 5.47
CA ALA A 114 -0.77 1.38 4.77
C ALA A 114 -1.91 2.30 5.21
N ALA A 115 -3.13 1.77 5.31
CA ALA A 115 -4.30 2.51 5.77
C ALA A 115 -4.17 2.97 7.23
N SER A 116 -3.57 2.17 8.12
CA SER A 116 -3.33 2.60 9.50
C SER A 116 -2.31 3.75 9.57
N ARG A 117 -1.19 3.65 8.84
CA ARG A 117 -0.19 4.73 8.75
C ARG A 117 -0.77 6.00 8.16
N ALA A 118 -1.56 5.89 7.09
CA ALA A 118 -2.22 7.04 6.48
C ALA A 118 -3.17 7.76 7.46
N ARG A 119 -3.85 7.03 8.36
CA ARG A 119 -4.67 7.64 9.43
C ARG A 119 -3.80 8.38 10.44
N GLU A 120 -2.70 7.77 10.88
CA GLU A 120 -1.76 8.41 11.81
C GLU A 120 -1.15 9.70 11.22
N ASP A 121 -0.74 9.66 9.95
CA ASP A 121 -0.21 10.82 9.23
C ASP A 121 -1.26 11.94 9.11
N MET A 122 -2.51 11.59 8.80
CA MET A 122 -3.61 12.56 8.77
C MET A 122 -3.88 13.17 10.14
N GLU A 123 -3.85 12.38 11.22
CA GLU A 123 -4.01 12.89 12.59
C GLU A 123 -2.85 13.80 13.01
N PHE A 124 -1.63 13.48 12.58
CA PHE A 124 -0.46 14.32 12.80
C PHE A 124 -0.60 15.65 12.04
N LEU A 125 -0.89 15.61 10.75
CA LEU A 125 -1.11 16.80 9.94
C LEU A 125 -2.27 17.65 10.46
N ALA A 126 -3.36 17.04 10.92
CA ALA A 126 -4.49 17.77 11.51
C ALA A 126 -4.09 18.51 12.79
N ARG A 127 -3.27 17.88 13.65
CA ARG A 127 -2.70 18.52 14.84
C ARG A 127 -1.75 19.66 14.49
N GLU A 128 -0.91 19.46 13.49
CA GLU A 128 0.04 20.48 13.03
C GLU A 128 -0.67 21.68 12.38
N VAL A 129 -1.74 21.44 11.62
CA VAL A 129 -2.58 22.51 11.07
C VAL A 129 -3.32 23.25 12.18
N ALA A 130 -3.79 22.55 13.22
CA ALA A 130 -4.45 23.19 14.36
C ALA A 130 -3.47 24.06 15.16
N SER A 131 -2.25 23.60 15.42
CA SER A 131 -1.21 24.39 16.11
C SER A 131 -0.79 25.60 15.28
N LEU A 132 -0.58 25.42 13.97
CA LEU A 132 -0.27 26.52 13.05
C LEU A 132 -1.40 27.56 13.02
N ARG A 133 -2.66 27.12 13.00
CA ARG A 133 -3.83 28.03 13.04
C ARG A 133 -3.87 28.84 14.33
N MET A 134 -3.57 28.23 15.48
CA MET A 134 -3.51 28.94 16.76
C MET A 134 -2.38 29.98 16.77
N ALA A 135 -1.17 29.59 16.34
CA ALA A 135 -0.02 30.49 16.27
C ALA A 135 -0.26 31.68 15.32
N VAL A 136 -0.85 31.45 14.14
CA VAL A 136 -1.24 32.53 13.23
C VAL A 136 -2.36 33.39 13.83
N GLY A 137 -3.31 32.77 14.52
CA GLY A 137 -4.39 33.48 15.20
C GLY A 137 -3.91 34.49 16.24
N GLU A 138 -2.88 34.14 17.03
CA GLU A 138 -2.28 35.04 18.02
C GLU A 138 -1.59 36.25 17.37
N VAL A 139 -0.78 36.03 16.34
CA VAL A 139 -0.03 37.10 15.64
C VAL A 139 -0.94 37.99 14.78
N ALA A 140 -2.02 37.44 14.23
CA ALA A 140 -2.98 38.17 13.40
C ALA A 140 -4.12 38.83 14.20
N THR A 141 -4.01 38.91 15.53
CA THR A 141 -5.06 39.56 16.34
C THR A 141 -5.14 41.04 15.94
N ARG A 142 -6.34 41.51 15.57
CA ARG A 142 -6.59 42.89 15.13
C ARG A 142 -5.98 43.92 16.08
N ASP A 143 -6.02 43.65 17.38
CA ASP A 143 -5.51 44.57 18.40
C ASP A 143 -3.98 44.63 18.42
N PHE A 144 -3.27 43.53 18.12
CA PHE A 144 -1.80 43.53 17.95
C PHE A 144 -1.39 44.26 16.68
N LEU A 145 -2.01 43.96 15.53
CA LEU A 145 -1.76 44.73 14.30
C LEU A 145 -2.04 46.22 14.49
N ARG A 146 -3.10 46.54 15.25
CA ARG A 146 -3.47 47.93 15.53
C ARG A 146 -2.49 48.61 16.48
N SER A 147 -2.02 47.94 17.53
CA SER A 147 -1.01 48.49 18.44
C SER A 147 0.29 48.72 17.69
N GLU A 148 0.69 47.80 16.81
CA GLU A 148 1.96 47.90 16.10
C GLU A 148 1.93 48.96 15.00
N LEU A 149 0.82 49.04 14.25
CA LEU A 149 0.61 50.15 13.34
C LEU A 149 0.63 51.50 14.06
N ARG A 150 0.06 51.58 15.27
CA ARG A 150 0.03 52.82 16.04
C ARG A 150 1.38 53.19 16.63
N SER A 151 2.11 52.21 17.14
CA SER A 151 3.49 52.33 17.61
C SER A 151 4.40 52.87 16.49
N LEU A 152 4.36 52.26 15.31
CA LEU A 152 5.13 52.72 14.15
C LEU A 152 4.74 54.13 13.70
N LEU A 153 3.47 54.50 13.80
CA LEU A 153 2.99 55.83 13.42
C LEU A 153 3.49 56.89 14.41
N THR A 154 3.46 56.60 15.72
CA THR A 154 4.05 57.47 16.75
C THR A 154 5.55 57.64 16.56
N ASP A 155 6.29 56.55 16.27
CA ASP A 155 7.74 56.61 16.02
C ASP A 155 8.10 57.47 14.80
N LEU A 156 7.21 57.52 13.78
CA LEU A 156 7.37 58.40 12.62
C LEU A 156 7.01 59.86 12.90
N GLU A 157 5.97 60.12 13.70
CA GLU A 157 5.60 61.48 14.14
C GLU A 157 6.73 62.10 14.96
N GLU A 158 7.29 61.36 15.92
CA GLU A 158 8.38 61.84 16.78
C GLU A 158 9.63 62.20 15.97
N ARG A 159 9.99 61.38 14.97
CA ARG A 159 11.08 61.71 14.02
C ARG A 159 10.77 62.91 13.13
N ALA A 160 9.50 63.17 12.81
CA ALA A 160 9.10 64.33 12.03
C ALA A 160 9.20 65.60 12.88
N ASP A 161 8.79 65.54 14.14
CA ASP A 161 8.92 66.64 15.10
C ASP A 161 10.37 66.96 15.43
N GLU A 162 11.24 65.96 15.57
CA GLU A 162 12.69 66.14 15.73
C GLU A 162 13.31 66.85 14.52
N ARG A 163 12.89 66.52 13.29
CA ARG A 163 13.30 67.22 12.08
C ARG A 163 12.73 68.65 11.99
N GLY A 164 11.52 68.87 12.50
CA GLY A 164 10.91 70.20 12.57
C GLY A 164 11.62 71.12 13.57
N GLN A 165 11.98 70.60 14.74
CA GLN A 165 12.70 71.35 15.77
C GLN A 165 14.14 71.70 15.36
N THR A 166 14.80 70.82 14.62
CA THR A 166 16.13 71.12 14.06
C THR A 166 16.10 72.21 12.99
N HIS A 167 15.00 72.37 12.24
CA HIS A 167 14.83 73.53 11.34
C HIS A 167 14.42 74.81 12.09
N GLN A 168 13.53 74.73 13.08
CA GLN A 168 13.08 75.90 13.85
C GLN A 168 14.22 76.52 14.70
N GLY A 169 15.17 75.70 15.16
CA GLY A 169 16.35 76.17 15.89
C GLY A 169 17.35 76.95 15.04
N ASP A 170 17.44 76.68 13.75
CA ASP A 170 18.27 77.45 12.81
C ASP A 170 17.58 78.79 12.45
N ASP A 171 16.26 78.81 12.28
CA ASP A 171 15.50 80.06 12.00
C ASP A 171 15.45 81.01 13.21
N ALA A 172 15.38 80.48 14.44
CA ALA A 172 15.35 81.30 15.65
C ALA A 172 16.72 81.91 16.03
N ALA A 173 17.83 81.39 15.48
CA ALA A 173 19.15 81.95 15.67
C ALA A 173 19.41 83.18 14.76
N GLU A 174 18.56 83.43 13.76
CA GLU A 174 18.69 84.56 12.84
C GLU A 174 18.00 85.85 13.34
N ASP A 175 17.08 85.78 14.32
CA ASP A 175 16.20 86.90 14.71
C ASP A 175 16.50 87.53 16.11
N ALA A 176 17.73 87.37 16.62
CA ALA A 176 18.15 88.01 17.88
C ALA A 176 18.54 89.49 17.65
N PRO A 177 17.84 90.48 18.24
CA PRO A 177 18.16 91.89 18.01
C PRO A 177 19.39 92.33 18.82
N THR A 178 20.38 92.89 18.12
CA THR A 178 21.50 93.69 18.66
C THR A 178 21.09 95.09 19.08
#